data_AF-A0A3A5UM99-F1
#
_entry.id   AF-A0A3A5UM99-F1
#
_cell.length_a   1.000
_cell.length_b   1.000
_cell.length_c   1.000
_cell.angle_alpha   90.00
_cell.angle_beta   90.00
_cell.angle_gamma   90.00
#
_symmetry.space_group_name_H-M   'P 1'
#
loop_
_entity.id
_entity.type
_entity.pdbx_description
1 polymer ?
#
loop_
_entity_poly.entity_id
_entity_poly.type
_entity_poly.pdbx_seq_one_letter_code
_entity_poly.pdbx_strand_id
1 'polypeptide(L)'
;LDPKFYDSGPDINHMLSKCDGALLIGDRALVAARENPDLIRLDLGAEWTKLTNLPMVFGVFAARKDSPIKKLEIAQRDMVNQYKKFKINEKFRNDVISKSSDKLGFEGERITEYFVDEVSNLLDNDGIKGLELFLSEVCGLTTSPTWLASD
;
A
#
# COMPACT_ATOMS: atom_id res chain seq x y z
N LEU A 1 -24.78 8.02 6.92
CA LEU A 1 -24.14 9.30 6.55
C LEU A 1 -24.07 9.35 5.03
N ASP A 2 -24.14 10.54 4.43
CA ASP A 2 -24.08 10.76 2.98
C ASP A 2 -23.07 11.89 2.68
N PRO A 3 -21.75 11.59 2.79
CA PRO A 3 -20.72 12.61 2.60
C PRO A 3 -20.65 13.05 1.13
N LYS A 4 -20.47 14.35 0.90
CA LYS A 4 -20.26 14.91 -0.44
C LYS A 4 -18.78 14.98 -0.76
N PHE A 5 -18.41 14.56 -1.97
CA PHE A 5 -17.04 14.63 -2.45
C PHE A 5 -16.75 15.97 -3.12
N TYR A 6 -15.54 16.47 -2.90
CA TYR A 6 -14.99 17.64 -3.56
C TYR A 6 -13.59 17.30 -4.04
N ASP A 7 -13.38 17.34 -5.35
CA ASP A 7 -12.08 17.04 -5.94
C ASP A 7 -11.13 18.23 -5.75
N SER A 8 -9.93 17.94 -5.27
CA SER A 8 -8.89 18.92 -4.99
C SER A 8 -7.50 18.30 -5.20
N GLY A 9 -6.49 19.15 -5.41
CA GLY A 9 -5.11 18.75 -5.20
C GLY A 9 -4.87 18.29 -3.74
N PRO A 10 -3.82 17.48 -3.49
CA PRO A 10 -3.57 16.86 -2.19
C PRO A 10 -2.86 17.82 -1.22
N ASP A 11 -3.47 18.98 -0.97
CA ASP A 11 -3.04 19.96 0.03
C ASP A 11 -4.03 19.94 1.20
N ILE A 12 -3.60 19.42 2.35
CA ILE A 12 -4.49 19.18 3.47
C ILE A 12 -5.15 20.47 3.99
N ASN A 13 -4.41 21.58 4.02
CA ASN A 13 -4.91 22.86 4.51
C ASN A 13 -6.01 23.39 3.59
N HIS A 14 -5.79 23.33 2.28
CA HIS A 14 -6.80 23.72 1.30
C HIS A 14 -8.02 22.81 1.37
N MET A 15 -7.83 21.49 1.44
CA MET A 15 -8.93 20.52 1.53
C MET A 15 -9.78 20.77 2.77
N LEU A 16 -9.18 20.93 3.95
CA LEU A 16 -9.90 21.18 5.20
C LEU A 16 -10.49 22.60 5.29
N SER A 17 -10.02 23.56 4.48
CA SER A 17 -10.67 24.87 4.35
C SER A 17 -12.01 24.80 3.61
N LYS A 18 -12.27 23.71 2.87
CA LYS A 18 -13.46 23.50 2.04
C LYS A 18 -14.35 22.36 2.52
N CYS A 19 -13.78 21.40 3.24
CA CYS A 19 -14.43 20.14 3.61
C CYS A 19 -14.18 19.82 5.09
N ASP A 20 -15.09 19.05 5.69
CA ASP A 20 -14.94 18.57 7.07
C ASP A 20 -13.88 17.46 7.22
N GLY A 21 -13.43 16.89 6.11
CA GLY A 21 -12.41 15.84 6.07
C GLY A 21 -11.60 15.87 4.77
N ALA A 22 -10.40 15.30 4.84
CA ALA A 22 -9.48 15.20 3.71
C ALA A 22 -8.99 13.76 3.54
N LEU A 23 -9.12 13.22 2.33
CA LEU A 23 -8.58 11.91 1.97
C LEU A 23 -7.24 12.08 1.25
N LEU A 24 -6.17 11.52 1.84
CA LEU A 24 -4.82 11.55 1.29
C LEU A 24 -4.26 10.14 1.20
N ILE A 25 -3.39 9.91 0.21
CA ILE A 25 -2.68 8.65 0.00
C ILE A 25 -1.18 8.90 -0.26
N GLY A 26 -0.37 7.86 -0.08
CA GLY A 26 1.08 7.90 -0.30
C GLY A 26 1.80 8.84 0.66
N ASP A 27 2.99 9.31 0.25
CA ASP A 27 3.89 10.09 1.11
C ASP A 27 3.24 11.34 1.70
N ARG A 28 2.32 11.98 0.97
CA ARG A 28 1.60 13.17 1.43
C ARG A 28 0.72 12.89 2.64
N ALA A 29 0.14 11.70 2.74
CA ALA A 29 -0.63 11.30 3.92
C ALA A 29 0.28 11.19 5.16
N LEU A 30 1.49 10.65 4.98
CA LEU A 30 2.48 10.52 6.05
C LEU A 30 2.99 11.89 6.50
N VAL A 31 3.30 12.79 5.56
CA VAL A 31 3.68 14.18 5.86
C VAL A 31 2.56 14.89 6.62
N ALA A 32 1.34 14.85 6.09
CA ALA A 32 0.20 15.56 6.68
C ALA A 32 -0.13 15.06 8.09
N ALA A 33 -0.08 13.74 8.31
CA ALA A 33 -0.29 13.12 9.61
C ALA A 33 0.78 13.52 10.65
N ARG A 34 2.02 13.79 10.21
CA ARG A 34 3.12 14.26 11.08
C ARG A 34 2.99 15.74 11.39
N GLU A 35 2.69 16.56 10.38
CA GLU A 35 2.64 18.02 10.52
C GLU A 35 1.38 18.52 11.24
N ASN A 36 0.33 17.69 11.29
CA ASN A 36 -0.94 18.02 11.93
C ASN A 36 -1.33 16.95 12.98
N PRO A 37 -0.56 16.81 14.08
CA PRO A 37 -0.76 15.73 15.06
C PRO A 37 -2.09 15.82 15.80
N ASP A 38 -2.66 17.03 15.89
CA ASP A 38 -3.92 17.31 16.60
C ASP A 38 -5.16 16.94 15.77
N LEU A 39 -5.00 16.63 14.47
CA LEU A 39 -6.11 16.18 13.64
C LEU A 39 -6.47 14.72 13.92
N ILE A 40 -7.76 14.41 13.83
CA ILE A 40 -8.26 13.03 13.87
C ILE A 40 -7.78 12.32 12.60
N ARG A 41 -7.09 11.19 12.80
CA ARG A 41 -6.54 10.35 11.72
C ARG A 41 -7.33 9.06 11.65
N LEU A 42 -7.91 8.78 10.49
CA LEU A 42 -8.62 7.55 10.20
C LEU A 42 -7.79 6.74 9.21
N ASP A 43 -7.35 5.56 9.62
CA ASP A 43 -6.62 4.62 8.77
C ASP A 43 -7.60 3.67 8.08
N LEU A 44 -7.74 3.81 6.76
CA LEU A 44 -8.66 3.00 5.97
C LEU A 44 -8.23 1.53 5.89
N GLY A 45 -6.93 1.22 5.96
CA GLY A 45 -6.45 -0.15 6.01
C GLY A 45 -6.79 -0.81 7.35
N ALA A 46 -6.66 -0.06 8.44
CA ALA A 46 -7.05 -0.52 9.77
C ALA A 46 -8.57 -0.73 9.89
N GLU A 47 -9.38 0.20 9.39
CA GLU A 47 -10.85 0.05 9.39
C GLU A 47 -11.29 -1.11 8.50
N TRP A 48 -10.67 -1.31 7.33
CA TRP A 48 -10.91 -2.49 6.50
C TRP A 48 -10.61 -3.79 7.27
N THR A 49 -9.46 -3.86 7.93
CA THR A 49 -9.05 -5.02 8.72
C THR A 49 -10.02 -5.27 9.87
N LYS A 50 -10.50 -4.23 10.54
CA LYS A 50 -11.50 -4.32 11.60
C LYS A 50 -12.86 -4.84 11.10
N LEU A 51 -13.27 -4.45 9.89
CA LEU A 51 -14.54 -4.85 9.30
C LEU A 51 -14.50 -6.29 8.75
N THR A 52 -13.37 -6.71 8.19
CA THR A 52 -13.27 -7.95 7.40
C THR A 52 -12.41 -9.03 8.03
N ASN A 53 -11.60 -8.67 9.03
CA ASN A 53 -10.53 -9.49 9.59
C ASN A 53 -9.49 -9.94 8.53
N LEU A 54 -9.36 -9.19 7.42
CA LEU A 54 -8.41 -9.45 6.34
C LEU A 54 -7.58 -8.19 6.05
N PRO A 55 -6.32 -8.33 5.59
CA PRO A 55 -5.51 -7.19 5.20
C PRO A 55 -6.08 -6.48 3.97
N MET A 56 -5.88 -5.17 3.90
CA MET A 56 -6.20 -4.36 2.71
C MET A 56 -5.04 -4.42 1.70
N VAL A 57 -5.35 -4.66 0.42
CA VAL A 57 -4.35 -4.66 -0.67
C VAL A 57 -4.51 -3.42 -1.53
N PHE A 58 -3.55 -2.49 -1.45
CA PHE A 58 -3.59 -1.22 -2.18
C PHE A 58 -3.01 -1.29 -3.60
N GLY A 59 -2.19 -2.30 -3.91
CA GLY A 59 -1.55 -2.41 -5.21
C GLY A 59 -0.99 -3.80 -5.47
N VAL A 60 -0.97 -4.18 -6.75
CA VAL A 60 -0.40 -5.44 -7.25
C VAL A 60 0.40 -5.18 -8.51
N PHE A 61 1.41 -6.01 -8.76
CA PHE A 61 1.99 -6.12 -10.10
C PHE A 61 1.13 -7.03 -10.95
N ALA A 62 0.54 -6.49 -12.01
CA ALA A 62 -0.31 -7.23 -12.94
C ALA A 62 0.33 -7.30 -14.34
N ALA A 63 0.05 -8.38 -15.07
CA ALA A 63 0.46 -8.55 -16.45
C ALA A 63 -0.74 -8.91 -17.33
N ARG A 64 -0.63 -8.67 -18.64
CA ARG A 64 -1.67 -9.09 -19.59
C ARG A 64 -1.72 -10.62 -19.64
N LYS A 65 -2.93 -11.19 -19.82
CA LYS A 65 -3.15 -12.65 -19.89
C LYS A 65 -2.37 -13.34 -21.02
N ASP A 66 -2.04 -12.64 -22.09
CA ASP A 66 -1.26 -13.12 -23.23
C ASP A 66 0.26 -12.90 -23.08
N SER A 67 0.71 -12.45 -21.92
CA SER A 67 2.14 -12.25 -21.66
C SER A 67 2.88 -13.60 -21.57
N PRO A 68 4.15 -13.69 -22.01
CA PRO A 68 4.91 -14.94 -21.93
C PRO A 68 5.14 -15.40 -20.49
N ILE A 69 4.53 -16.52 -20.09
CA ILE A 69 4.57 -17.06 -18.71
C ILE A 69 6.00 -17.15 -18.15
N LYS A 70 6.95 -17.70 -18.93
CA LYS A 70 8.36 -17.81 -18.51
C LYS A 70 9.00 -16.47 -18.12
N LYS A 71 8.61 -15.36 -18.76
CA LYS A 71 9.12 -14.03 -18.40
C LYS A 71 8.49 -13.54 -17.10
N LEU A 72 7.21 -13.85 -16.88
CA LEU A 72 6.51 -13.49 -15.65
C LEU A 72 7.08 -14.25 -14.45
N GLU A 73 7.36 -15.53 -14.58
CA GLU A 73 8.00 -16.36 -13.54
C GLU A 73 9.37 -15.81 -13.13
N ILE A 74 10.19 -15.39 -14.11
CA ILE A 74 11.49 -14.76 -13.83
C ILE A 74 11.30 -13.45 -13.06
N ALA A 75 10.42 -12.58 -13.54
CA ALA A 75 10.15 -11.29 -12.88
C ALA A 75 9.60 -11.47 -11.46
N GLN A 76 8.64 -12.38 -11.26
CA GLN A 76 8.08 -12.70 -9.95
C GLN A 76 9.17 -13.22 -9.01
N ARG A 77 9.98 -14.18 -9.46
CA ARG A 77 11.09 -14.74 -8.69
C ARG A 77 12.09 -13.65 -8.28
N ASP A 78 12.45 -12.76 -9.19
CA ASP A 78 13.36 -11.65 -8.92
C ASP A 78 12.79 -10.70 -7.86
N MET A 79 11.51 -10.29 -7.99
CA MET A 79 10.83 -9.44 -7.01
C MET A 79 10.77 -10.09 -5.62
N VAL A 80 10.35 -11.36 -5.55
CA VAL A 80 10.29 -12.12 -4.29
C VAL A 80 11.67 -12.27 -3.66
N ASN A 81 12.71 -12.50 -4.47
CA ASN A 81 14.09 -12.58 -3.98
C ASN A 81 14.58 -11.24 -3.43
N GLN A 82 14.27 -10.10 -4.06
CA GLN A 82 14.60 -8.78 -3.52
C GLN A 82 13.87 -8.52 -2.19
N TYR A 83 12.60 -8.88 -2.09
CA TYR A 83 11.83 -8.75 -0.85
C TYR A 83 12.43 -9.60 0.28
N LYS A 84 12.73 -10.87 0.01
CA LYS A 84 13.40 -11.77 0.97
C LYS A 84 14.75 -11.20 1.40
N LYS A 85 15.55 -10.71 0.45
CA LYS A 85 16.84 -10.08 0.73
C LYS A 85 16.69 -8.85 1.63
N PHE A 86 15.69 -8.00 1.37
CA PHE A 86 15.37 -6.85 2.23
C PHE A 86 15.02 -7.27 3.67
N LYS A 87 14.26 -8.35 3.86
CA LYS A 87 13.90 -8.82 5.21
C LYS A 87 15.08 -9.41 5.99
N ILE A 88 15.98 -10.15 5.33
CA ILE A 88 17.04 -10.93 6.02
C ILE A 88 18.41 -10.24 6.06
N ASN A 89 18.71 -9.35 5.11
CA ASN A 89 20.03 -8.73 4.99
C ASN A 89 19.98 -7.29 5.49
N GLU A 90 20.46 -7.07 6.71
CA GLU A 90 20.44 -5.76 7.36
C GLU A 90 21.17 -4.67 6.57
N LYS A 91 22.36 -4.97 6.04
CA LYS A 91 23.11 -4.01 5.22
C LYS A 91 22.33 -3.57 3.99
N PHE A 92 21.68 -4.52 3.31
CA PHE A 92 20.87 -4.22 2.13
C PHE A 92 19.61 -3.44 2.51
N ARG A 93 18.94 -3.79 3.61
CA ARG A 93 17.80 -3.06 4.15
C ARG A 93 18.16 -1.61 4.49
N ASN A 94 19.26 -1.39 5.20
CA ASN A 94 19.70 -0.05 5.60
C ASN A 94 20.08 0.80 4.38
N ASP A 95 20.69 0.22 3.35
CA ASP A 95 20.96 0.91 2.07
C ASP A 95 19.67 1.33 1.36
N VAL A 96 18.64 0.48 1.34
CA VAL A 96 17.32 0.81 0.78
C VAL A 96 16.61 1.90 1.58
N ILE A 97 16.65 1.83 2.91
CA ILE A 97 16.06 2.84 3.81
C ILE A 97 16.74 4.19 3.61
N SER A 98 18.08 4.24 3.61
CA SER A 98 18.85 5.47 3.40
C SER A 98 18.50 6.13 2.07
N LYS A 99 18.52 5.38 0.96
CA LYS A 99 18.19 5.92 -0.36
C LYS A 99 16.76 6.42 -0.46
N SER A 100 15.83 5.77 0.24
CA SER A 100 14.42 6.17 0.26
C SER A 100 14.22 7.43 1.12
N SER A 101 14.89 7.50 2.27
CA SER A 101 14.94 8.66 3.15
C SER A 101 15.45 9.90 2.40
N ASP A 102 16.59 9.79 1.71
CA ASP A 102 17.16 10.88 0.90
C ASP A 102 16.22 11.39 -0.18
N LYS A 103 15.50 10.46 -0.85
CA LYS A 103 14.59 10.80 -1.95
C LYS A 103 13.31 11.48 -1.46
N LEU A 104 12.80 11.06 -0.30
CA LEU A 104 11.49 11.50 0.20
C LEU A 104 11.59 12.63 1.22
N GLY A 105 12.79 12.93 1.73
CA GLY A 105 12.99 13.96 2.75
C GLY A 105 12.43 13.59 4.13
N PHE A 106 12.34 12.28 4.41
CA PHE A 106 11.96 11.77 5.73
C PHE A 106 13.17 11.25 6.48
N GLU A 107 13.14 11.35 7.80
CA GLU A 107 14.14 10.70 8.67
C GLU A 107 14.14 9.18 8.46
N GLY A 108 15.32 8.57 8.54
CA GLY A 108 15.51 7.14 8.31
C GLY A 108 14.67 6.26 9.24
N GLU A 109 14.42 6.71 10.47
CA GLU A 109 13.58 6.02 11.46
C GLU A 109 12.13 5.88 10.96
N ARG A 110 11.51 6.96 10.45
CA ARG A 110 10.14 6.92 9.94
C ARG A 110 9.98 6.01 8.72
N ILE A 111 10.96 6.01 7.83
CA ILE A 111 11.00 5.13 6.66
C ILE A 111 11.19 3.67 7.08
N THR A 112 11.93 3.45 8.18
CA THR A 112 12.07 2.11 8.78
C THR A 112 10.72 1.61 9.28
N GLU A 113 10.02 2.40 10.11
CA GLU A 113 8.67 2.05 10.60
C GLU A 113 7.72 1.74 9.43
N TYR A 114 7.74 2.58 8.38
CA TYR A 114 6.90 2.37 7.19
C TYR A 114 7.16 1.02 6.50
N PHE A 115 8.43 0.71 6.21
CA PHE A 115 8.77 -0.51 5.46
C PHE A 115 8.85 -1.78 6.30
N VAL A 116 9.08 -1.66 7.61
CA VAL A 116 9.24 -2.79 8.50
C VAL A 116 7.91 -3.17 9.14
N ASP A 117 7.14 -2.17 9.59
CA ASP A 117 5.99 -2.38 10.48
C ASP A 117 4.65 -2.07 9.82
N GLU A 118 4.57 -1.10 8.91
CA GLU A 118 3.29 -0.64 8.35
C GLU A 118 2.91 -1.29 7.01
N VAL A 119 3.89 -1.63 6.15
CA VAL A 119 3.63 -2.17 4.80
C VAL A 119 4.26 -3.54 4.57
N SER A 120 3.47 -4.48 4.07
CA SER A 120 3.95 -5.72 3.48
C SER A 120 3.93 -5.63 1.95
N ASN A 121 5.07 -5.92 1.32
CA ASN A 121 5.21 -6.03 -0.14
C ASN A 121 5.15 -7.48 -0.64
N LEU A 122 4.65 -8.39 0.20
CA LEU A 122 4.38 -9.77 -0.18
C LEU A 122 2.87 -10.00 -0.17
N LEU A 123 2.36 -10.46 -1.30
CA LEU A 123 0.98 -10.91 -1.40
C LEU A 123 0.90 -12.37 -0.94
N ASP A 124 0.48 -12.56 0.30
CA ASP A 124 0.24 -13.89 0.87
C ASP A 124 -1.23 -14.33 0.70
N ASN A 125 -1.57 -15.49 1.28
CA ASN A 125 -2.91 -16.07 1.16
C ASN A 125 -4.00 -15.17 1.75
N ASP A 126 -3.73 -14.46 2.84
CA ASP A 126 -4.72 -13.58 3.46
C ASP A 126 -4.84 -12.26 2.69
N GLY A 127 -3.74 -11.77 2.11
CA GLY A 127 -3.74 -10.72 1.10
C GLY A 127 -4.58 -11.07 -0.12
N ILE A 128 -4.47 -12.29 -0.65
CA ILE A 128 -5.31 -12.77 -1.76
C ILE A 128 -6.79 -12.74 -1.37
N LYS A 129 -7.14 -13.30 -0.21
CA LYS A 129 -8.54 -13.28 0.28
C LYS A 129 -9.06 -11.85 0.46
N GLY A 130 -8.25 -10.97 1.06
CA GLY A 130 -8.61 -9.58 1.27
C GLY A 130 -8.86 -8.83 -0.04
N LEU A 131 -7.99 -9.03 -1.04
CA LEU A 131 -8.18 -8.45 -2.36
C LEU A 131 -9.41 -9.02 -3.06
N GLU A 132 -9.60 -10.35 -3.05
CA GLU A 132 -10.75 -10.98 -3.70
C GLU A 132 -12.07 -10.51 -3.08
N LEU A 133 -12.13 -10.36 -1.76
CA LEU A 133 -13.29 -9.79 -1.06
C LEU A 133 -13.56 -8.34 -1.49
N PHE A 134 -12.52 -7.50 -1.58
CA PHE A 134 -12.67 -6.12 -2.05
C PHE A 134 -13.19 -6.09 -3.49
N LEU A 135 -12.62 -6.90 -4.38
CA LEU A 135 -13.02 -6.96 -5.78
C LEU A 135 -14.47 -7.44 -5.95
N SER A 136 -14.93 -8.42 -5.18
CA SER A 136 -16.31 -8.90 -5.28
C SER A 136 -17.30 -7.93 -4.65
N GLU A 137 -17.10 -7.54 -3.39
CA GLU A 137 -18.11 -6.81 -2.60
C GLU A 137 -18.14 -5.31 -2.89
N VAL A 138 -16.98 -4.71 -3.19
CA VAL A 138 -16.87 -3.26 -3.42
C VAL A 138 -16.87 -2.93 -4.90
N CYS A 139 -16.13 -3.68 -5.71
CA CYS A 139 -16.02 -3.41 -7.14
C CYS A 139 -17.04 -4.18 -8.00
N GLY A 140 -17.77 -5.15 -7.43
CA GLY A 140 -18.78 -5.93 -8.15
C GLY A 140 -18.19 -6.88 -9.21
N LEU A 141 -16.93 -7.29 -9.08
CA LEU A 141 -16.33 -8.26 -9.99
C LEU A 141 -16.89 -9.66 -9.72
N THR A 142 -17.44 -10.28 -10.76
CA THR A 142 -18.01 -11.63 -10.69
C THR A 142 -17.00 -12.75 -10.95
N THR A 143 -15.78 -12.40 -11.36
CA THR A 143 -14.71 -13.37 -11.69
C THR A 143 -13.44 -13.03 -10.93
N SER A 144 -12.86 -14.03 -10.26
CA SER A 144 -11.60 -13.86 -9.55
C SER A 144 -10.43 -13.58 -10.51
N PRO A 145 -9.39 -12.86 -10.04
CA PRO A 145 -8.14 -12.71 -10.76
C PRO A 145 -7.50 -14.06 -11.09
N THR A 146 -6.75 -14.11 -12.19
CA THR A 146 -5.88 -15.26 -12.47
C THR A 146 -4.53 -15.01 -11.80
N TRP A 147 -4.19 -15.87 -10.85
CA TRP A 147 -2.92 -15.80 -10.15
C TRP A 147 -1.83 -16.55 -10.92
N LEU A 148 -0.64 -15.96 -11.00
CA LEU A 148 0.54 -16.69 -11.46
C LEU A 148 0.88 -17.74 -10.40
N ALA A 149 0.91 -19.01 -10.80
CA ALA A 149 1.23 -20.10 -9.88
C ALA A 149 2.62 -19.86 -9.27
N SER A 150 2.70 -19.92 -7.94
CA SER A 150 3.96 -19.90 -7.22
C SER A 150 4.42 -21.35 -7.05
N ASP A 151 5.62 -21.67 -7.55
CA ASP A 151 6.32 -22.91 -7.18
C ASP A 151 6.75 -22.89 -5.71
#